data_AF-A0A444WSR6-F1
#
_entry.id   AF-A0A444WSR6-F1
#
_cell.length_a   1.000
_cell.length_b   1.000
_cell.length_c   1.000
_cell.angle_alpha   90.00
_cell.angle_beta   90.00
_cell.angle_gamma   90.00
#
_symmetry.space_group_name_H-M   'P 1'
#
loop_
_entity.id
_entity.type
_entity.pdbx_description
1 polymer ?
#
loop_
_entity_poly.entity_id
_entity_poly.type
_entity_poly.pdbx_seq_one_letter_code
_entity_poly.pdbx_strand_id
1 'polypeptide(L)'
;MATEKKLSSKGQAWFCTTGLPSDIVVEVDDMNFHLHKFPLMSKSRKLHQLITEQEARHSSAARPEEAQSEDEEEDQLLEQHFQLTFTEFPGGSEAFELAAKFCYGVKIDLSPSNVASLRCAGEFLEMTEEYSEDNLISKTERFLSSSVLNSIKDSITTLKSCERLMPMAEELGIASRCIDSIVSRASSVDPALFGWPVNDAARRRRNGVIRGGVTGGGGGGSGSGGYSWFEEISLLGMPLFKQLILAMKEAEMNSEITESCLMHYAKKHIPGVSRSIRKPLPSSSSSSSSLATEAEQKDLLETIVSNLPLEKSSKPSTATRFLFGLLRTANILNASEDCRDVLEKKIGSQLEEATLDDLLIPSYSYLNETLYDVDCVERILGHFLDGIEHRSASEIDGGDSVPRSPALMLVGKLIDGYLSEIASDSNLKASKFYNLAISLPDEARLFDDGLYRAVDVYLKVSDSVTKLFYYIIIRESVTEGCFAGFVNCRRIRGFRNRRERRFAECWTVGSLL
;
A
#
# COMPACT_ATOMS: atom_id res chain seq x y z
N MET A 1 50.03 -22.02 3.43
CA MET A 1 50.00 -21.64 2.01
C MET A 1 49.05 -20.47 1.86
N ALA A 2 49.60 -19.35 1.38
CA ALA A 2 48.97 -18.14 0.84
C ALA A 2 47.58 -17.73 1.34
N THR A 3 47.56 -16.68 2.16
CA THR A 3 46.50 -15.68 2.19
C THR A 3 46.42 -15.01 0.81
N GLU A 4 45.31 -15.22 0.11
CA GLU A 4 45.01 -14.50 -1.13
C GLU A 4 44.80 -13.01 -0.81
N LYS A 5 45.81 -12.19 -1.16
CA LYS A 5 45.65 -10.76 -1.38
C LYS A 5 44.53 -10.57 -2.40
N LYS A 6 43.38 -10.07 -1.98
CA LYS A 6 42.36 -9.51 -2.86
C LYS A 6 43.02 -8.36 -3.63
N LEU A 7 43.30 -8.58 -4.91
CA LEU A 7 43.82 -7.56 -5.81
C LEU A 7 42.85 -6.37 -5.80
N SER A 8 43.41 -5.18 -5.56
CA SER A 8 42.79 -3.87 -5.71
C SER A 8 41.92 -3.84 -6.97
N SER A 9 40.61 -3.72 -6.77
CA SER A 9 39.69 -3.26 -7.81
C SER A 9 40.15 -1.85 -8.21
N LYS A 10 40.31 -1.58 -9.50
CA LYS A 10 40.54 -0.22 -9.99
C LYS A 10 39.29 0.60 -9.69
N GLY A 11 39.24 1.22 -8.50
CA GLY A 11 38.20 2.15 -8.11
C GLY A 11 38.11 3.32 -9.09
N GLN A 12 36.92 3.88 -9.26
CA GLN A 12 36.75 5.10 -10.05
C GLN A 12 37.50 6.25 -9.36
N ALA A 13 38.11 7.16 -10.12
CA ALA A 13 38.89 8.26 -9.57
C ALA A 13 38.34 9.61 -10.03
N TRP A 14 38.15 10.52 -9.08
CA TRP A 14 37.72 11.89 -9.28
C TRP A 14 38.88 12.85 -9.02
N PHE A 15 39.16 13.74 -9.96
CA PHE A 15 40.25 14.71 -9.87
C PHE A 15 39.72 16.13 -9.84
N CYS A 16 40.17 16.91 -8.86
CA CYS A 16 39.88 18.33 -8.86
C CYS A 16 40.74 19.05 -9.92
N THR A 17 40.12 19.74 -10.88
CA THR A 17 40.83 20.45 -11.96
C THR A 17 41.25 21.87 -11.55
N THR A 18 42.03 21.99 -10.48
CA THR A 18 42.62 23.29 -10.05
C THR A 18 43.92 23.60 -10.82
N GLY A 19 44.48 22.63 -11.54
CA GLY A 19 45.77 22.74 -12.22
C GLY A 19 46.98 22.52 -11.31
N LEU A 20 46.76 22.23 -10.02
CA LEU A 20 47.79 21.86 -9.05
C LEU A 20 47.75 20.34 -8.78
N PRO A 21 48.89 19.73 -8.38
CA PRO A 21 48.89 18.34 -7.94
C PRO A 21 48.10 18.20 -6.63
N SER A 22 47.36 17.09 -6.50
CA SER A 22 46.61 16.78 -5.28
C SER A 22 47.56 16.47 -4.12
N ASP A 23 47.31 17.05 -2.95
CA ASP A 23 48.07 16.82 -1.72
C ASP A 23 47.35 15.87 -0.74
N ILE A 24 46.12 15.45 -1.08
CA ILE A 24 45.32 14.49 -0.31
C ILE A 24 44.43 13.64 -1.24
N VAL A 25 44.34 12.35 -0.93
CA VAL A 25 43.44 11.39 -1.55
C VAL A 25 42.44 10.92 -0.50
N VAL A 26 41.15 11.10 -0.77
CA VAL A 26 40.08 10.60 0.09
C VAL A 26 39.36 9.47 -0.63
N GLU A 27 39.40 8.28 -0.07
CA GLU A 27 38.68 7.10 -0.56
C GLU A 27 37.31 7.02 0.12
N VAL A 28 36.25 6.98 -0.67
CA VAL A 28 34.87 6.82 -0.20
C VAL A 28 34.19 5.75 -1.05
N ASP A 29 33.73 4.68 -0.40
CA ASP A 29 33.20 3.49 -1.07
C ASP A 29 34.22 2.94 -2.11
N ASP A 30 33.82 2.81 -3.38
CA ASP A 30 34.67 2.36 -4.50
C ASP A 30 35.30 3.53 -5.28
N MET A 31 35.31 4.75 -4.73
CA MET A 31 35.73 5.98 -5.41
C MET A 31 36.87 6.72 -4.69
N ASN A 32 37.91 7.08 -5.43
CA ASN A 32 39.07 7.83 -4.95
C ASN A 32 38.98 9.30 -5.37
N PHE A 33 39.03 10.22 -4.41
CA PHE A 33 38.97 11.66 -4.64
C PHE A 33 40.34 12.29 -4.43
N HIS A 34 40.93 12.79 -5.51
CA HIS A 34 42.18 13.55 -5.50
C HIS A 34 41.88 15.03 -5.27
N LEU A 35 42.21 15.52 -4.06
CA LEU A 35 41.77 16.81 -3.52
C LEU A 35 42.96 17.62 -2.98
N HIS A 36 42.63 18.77 -2.39
CA HIS A 36 43.56 19.72 -1.77
C HIS A 36 43.18 19.90 -0.30
N LYS A 37 44.15 19.87 0.62
CA LYS A 37 43.93 19.98 2.07
C LYS A 37 43.24 21.29 2.45
N PHE A 38 43.75 22.42 1.95
CA PHE A 38 43.31 23.74 2.38
C PHE A 38 41.80 24.01 2.19
N PRO A 39 41.20 23.79 0.99
CA PRO A 39 39.75 23.94 0.81
C PRO A 39 38.92 23.10 1.78
N LEU A 40 39.33 21.85 2.02
CA LEU A 40 38.63 20.93 2.91
C LEU A 40 38.70 21.38 4.38
N MET A 41 39.90 21.71 4.85
CA MET A 41 40.14 22.16 6.23
C MET A 41 39.42 23.48 6.55
N SER A 42 39.22 24.33 5.54
CA SER A 42 38.54 25.62 5.73
C SER A 42 37.03 25.50 5.97
N LYS A 43 36.41 24.36 5.62
CA LYS A 43 34.94 24.17 5.69
C LYS A 43 34.50 23.02 6.58
N SER A 44 35.40 22.08 6.92
CA SER A 44 35.10 20.89 7.70
C SER A 44 36.03 20.77 8.89
N ARG A 45 35.43 20.76 10.09
CA ARG A 45 36.15 20.50 11.35
C ARG A 45 36.78 19.12 11.37
N LYS A 46 36.03 18.09 10.97
CA LYS A 46 36.51 16.71 11.00
C LYS A 46 37.68 16.49 10.07
N LEU A 47 37.61 17.01 8.84
CA LEU A 47 38.74 16.91 7.91
C LEU A 47 39.94 17.71 8.43
N HIS A 48 39.72 18.90 9.02
CA HIS A 48 40.78 19.65 9.68
C HIS A 48 41.49 18.85 10.78
N GLN A 49 40.73 18.20 11.65
CA GLN A 49 41.29 17.37 12.73
C GLN A 49 42.05 16.15 12.18
N LEU A 50 41.43 15.38 11.29
CA LEU A 50 42.05 14.17 10.72
C LEU A 50 43.36 14.49 9.98
N ILE A 51 43.38 15.58 9.20
CA ILE A 51 44.59 16.03 8.51
C ILE A 51 45.66 16.45 9.51
N THR A 52 45.32 17.27 10.52
CA THR A 52 46.28 17.74 11.52
C THR A 52 46.86 16.59 12.37
N GLU A 53 46.02 15.63 12.76
CA GLU A 53 46.45 14.47 13.55
C GLU A 53 47.42 13.57 12.79
N GLN A 54 47.13 13.29 11.51
CA GLN A 54 47.97 12.44 10.70
C GLN A 54 49.28 13.16 10.35
N GLU A 55 49.28 14.48 10.11
CA GLU A 55 50.51 15.27 9.97
C GLU A 55 51.38 15.24 11.25
N ALA A 56 50.76 15.31 12.43
CA ALA A 56 51.47 15.20 13.71
C ALA A 56 52.07 13.79 13.95
N ARG A 57 51.37 12.74 13.52
CA ARG A 57 51.89 11.36 13.59
C ARG A 57 53.09 11.15 12.64
N HIS A 58 53.03 11.71 11.45
CA HIS A 58 54.15 11.65 10.50
C HIS A 58 55.36 12.48 10.97
N SER A 59 55.12 13.64 11.58
CA SER A 59 56.18 14.49 12.14
C SER A 59 56.88 13.85 13.35
N SER A 60 56.19 13.02 14.13
CA SER A 60 56.77 12.30 15.28
C SER A 60 57.44 10.98 14.91
N ALA A 61 57.05 10.33 13.81
CA ALA A 61 57.70 9.13 13.28
C ALA A 61 59.00 9.42 12.49
N ALA A 62 59.18 10.65 11.99
CA ALA A 62 60.34 11.07 11.21
C ALA A 62 61.56 11.51 12.06
N ARG A 63 61.67 11.08 13.32
CA ARG A 63 62.82 11.37 14.18
C ARG A 63 63.65 10.11 14.45
N PRO A 64 64.53 9.67 13.55
CA PRO A 64 65.59 8.72 13.91
C PRO A 64 66.63 9.45 14.76
N GLU A 65 66.99 8.85 15.88
CA GLU A 65 68.19 9.24 16.63
C GLU A 65 69.43 9.11 15.75
N GLU A 66 70.33 10.08 15.90
CA GLU A 66 71.57 10.24 15.15
C GLU A 66 72.47 8.99 15.22
N ALA A 67 72.87 8.46 14.06
CA ALA A 67 74.14 7.76 13.89
C ALA A 67 74.59 7.81 12.42
N GLN A 68 75.41 8.83 12.13
CA GLN A 68 76.49 8.91 11.13
C GLN A 68 76.50 7.91 9.96
N SER A 69 76.28 8.43 8.75
CA SER A 69 77.17 8.21 7.59
C SER A 69 76.81 9.18 6.47
N GLU A 70 77.78 9.98 6.06
CA GLU A 70 77.80 10.73 4.81
C GLU A 70 77.79 9.72 3.65
N ASP A 71 76.90 9.88 2.68
CA ASP A 71 77.18 9.80 1.24
C ASP A 71 75.91 10.08 0.42
N GLU A 72 76.16 10.66 -0.74
CA GLU A 72 75.26 11.35 -1.67
C GLU A 72 74.13 10.47 -2.24
N GLU A 73 72.91 11.02 -2.35
CA GLU A 73 72.07 10.92 -3.57
C GLU A 73 70.88 11.90 -3.47
N GLU A 74 70.85 12.84 -4.41
CA GLU A 74 69.77 13.81 -4.66
C GLU A 74 68.47 13.13 -5.13
N ASP A 75 67.35 13.75 -4.77
CA ASP A 75 66.04 13.64 -5.42
C ASP A 75 65.32 12.28 -5.45
N GLN A 76 64.88 11.83 -4.28
CA GLN A 76 63.57 11.17 -4.17
C GLN A 76 62.69 11.97 -3.20
N LEU A 77 62.17 13.10 -3.68
CA LEU A 77 60.97 13.71 -3.13
C LEU A 77 59.82 12.69 -3.28
N LEU A 78 59.73 11.75 -2.34
CA LEU A 78 58.56 10.91 -2.18
C LEU A 78 57.39 11.86 -1.95
N GLU A 79 56.61 12.13 -2.99
CA GLU A 79 55.30 12.77 -2.85
C GLU A 79 54.52 11.96 -1.81
N GLN A 80 54.50 12.45 -0.57
CA GLN A 80 53.77 11.82 0.52
C GLN A 80 52.29 12.08 0.28
N HIS A 81 51.67 11.20 -0.53
CA HIS A 81 50.24 11.23 -0.80
C HIS A 81 49.49 10.94 0.50
N PHE A 82 48.86 11.97 1.05
CA PHE A 82 48.08 11.87 2.27
C PHE A 82 46.79 11.12 1.96
N GLN A 83 46.53 9.97 2.59
CA GLN A 83 45.35 9.15 2.29
C GLN A 83 44.41 9.08 3.49
N LEU A 84 43.13 9.37 3.25
CA LEU A 84 42.01 9.14 4.16
C LEU A 84 41.04 8.14 3.54
N THR A 85 40.44 7.27 4.34
CA THR A 85 39.43 6.31 3.88
C THR A 85 38.18 6.42 4.75
N PHE A 86 37.02 6.59 4.12
CA PHE A 86 35.70 6.55 4.74
C PHE A 86 34.93 5.32 4.24
N THR A 87 34.72 4.34 5.12
CA THR A 87 34.08 3.07 4.77
C THR A 87 32.54 3.11 4.76
N GLU A 88 31.94 4.08 5.46
CA GLU A 88 30.47 4.24 5.57
C GLU A 88 30.10 5.72 5.55
N PHE A 89 30.41 6.41 4.45
CA PHE A 89 30.07 7.83 4.33
C PHE A 89 28.56 8.00 4.08
N PRO A 90 27.85 8.84 4.83
CA PRO A 90 26.41 9.01 4.65
C PRO A 90 26.10 9.60 3.27
N GLY A 91 25.28 8.87 2.50
CA GLY A 91 24.95 9.23 1.12
C GLY A 91 26.01 8.82 0.09
N GLY A 92 27.05 8.11 0.52
CA GLY A 92 28.10 7.54 -0.31
C GLY A 92 28.97 8.57 -1.04
N SER A 93 29.72 8.07 -2.01
CA SER A 93 30.62 8.87 -2.85
C SER A 93 29.95 10.07 -3.54
N GLU A 94 28.68 9.98 -3.97
CA GLU A 94 27.95 11.09 -4.60
C GLU A 94 27.74 12.27 -3.63
N ALA A 95 27.38 11.99 -2.38
CA ALA A 95 27.22 13.02 -1.36
C ALA A 95 28.56 13.66 -0.98
N PHE A 96 29.62 12.85 -0.90
CA PHE A 96 30.96 13.35 -0.65
C PHE A 96 31.47 14.24 -1.79
N GLU A 97 31.23 13.87 -3.05
CA GLU A 97 31.61 14.69 -4.21
C GLU A 97 30.99 16.09 -4.13
N LEU A 98 29.70 16.17 -3.81
CA LEU A 98 29.00 17.44 -3.65
C LEU A 98 29.50 18.25 -2.45
N ALA A 99 29.78 17.59 -1.32
CA ALA A 99 30.39 18.24 -0.15
C ALA A 99 31.80 18.76 -0.47
N ALA A 100 32.61 17.98 -1.20
CA ALA A 100 33.93 18.40 -1.66
C ALA A 100 33.81 19.60 -2.61
N LYS A 101 32.95 19.56 -3.63
CA LYS A 101 32.66 20.70 -4.53
C LYS A 101 32.28 21.96 -3.74
N PHE A 102 31.46 21.81 -2.71
CA PHE A 102 31.10 22.90 -1.81
C PHE A 102 32.33 23.48 -1.09
N CYS A 103 33.27 22.65 -0.64
CA CYS A 103 34.54 23.10 -0.04
C CYS A 103 35.38 23.97 -1.00
N TYR A 104 35.32 23.71 -2.31
CA TYR A 104 35.96 24.54 -3.34
C TYR A 104 35.16 25.80 -3.71
N GLY A 105 34.05 26.08 -3.03
CA GLY A 105 33.17 27.22 -3.35
C GLY A 105 32.34 27.01 -4.61
N VAL A 106 32.27 25.78 -5.15
CA VAL A 106 31.38 25.47 -6.26
C VAL A 106 29.93 25.51 -5.76
N LYS A 107 29.07 26.17 -6.52
CA LYS A 107 27.64 26.22 -6.21
C LYS A 107 27.04 24.82 -6.37
N ILE A 108 26.56 24.26 -5.26
CA ILE A 108 25.82 23.00 -5.25
C ILE A 108 24.33 23.25 -5.47
N ASP A 109 23.70 22.39 -6.27
CA ASP A 109 22.26 22.40 -6.49
C ASP A 109 21.57 21.45 -5.49
N LEU A 110 20.76 22.03 -4.61
CA LEU A 110 19.96 21.27 -3.64
C LEU A 110 18.65 20.81 -4.26
N SER A 111 18.31 19.55 -4.02
CA SER A 111 17.08 18.91 -4.47
C SER A 111 16.49 18.03 -3.36
N PRO A 112 15.19 17.71 -3.39
CA PRO A 112 14.57 16.81 -2.43
C PRO A 112 15.24 15.42 -2.37
N SER A 113 15.80 14.95 -3.49
CA SER A 113 16.52 13.68 -3.54
C SER A 113 17.90 13.68 -2.87
N ASN A 114 18.59 14.83 -2.82
CA ASN A 114 19.99 14.89 -2.33
C ASN A 114 20.15 15.59 -0.97
N VAL A 115 19.17 16.40 -0.54
CA VAL A 115 19.33 17.25 0.64
C VAL A 115 19.51 16.46 1.93
N ALA A 116 18.82 15.32 2.09
CA ALA A 116 18.98 14.46 3.26
C ALA A 116 20.42 13.91 3.34
N SER A 117 20.93 13.39 2.22
CA SER A 117 22.31 12.91 2.12
C SER A 117 23.33 14.00 2.45
N LEU A 118 23.13 15.22 1.92
CA LEU A 118 24.01 16.35 2.17
C LEU A 118 23.92 16.87 3.61
N ARG A 119 22.75 16.81 4.24
CA ARG A 119 22.57 17.19 5.64
C ARG A 119 23.29 16.20 6.56
N CYS A 120 23.20 14.89 6.27
CA CYS A 120 23.94 13.84 6.99
C CYS A 120 25.45 13.92 6.73
N ALA A 121 25.88 14.17 5.48
CA ALA A 121 27.28 14.39 5.12
C ALA A 121 27.88 15.61 5.83
N GLY A 122 27.13 16.72 5.86
CA GLY A 122 27.52 17.93 6.59
C GLY A 122 27.68 17.68 8.08
N GLU A 123 26.77 16.91 8.69
CA GLU A 123 26.91 16.48 10.09
C GLU A 123 28.15 15.61 10.29
N PHE A 124 28.33 14.58 9.47
CA PHE A 124 29.45 13.66 9.58
C PHE A 124 30.79 14.38 9.44
N LEU A 125 30.89 15.36 8.55
CA LEU A 125 32.07 16.17 8.31
C LEU A 125 32.18 17.38 9.26
N GLU A 126 31.20 17.58 10.15
CA GLU A 126 31.13 18.71 11.08
C GLU A 126 31.28 20.07 10.37
N MET A 127 30.50 20.25 9.29
CA MET A 127 30.51 21.46 8.46
C MET A 127 29.57 22.53 9.03
N THR A 128 29.98 23.12 10.15
CA THR A 128 29.21 24.10 10.92
C THR A 128 29.57 25.54 10.58
N GLU A 129 28.77 26.49 11.07
CA GLU A 129 29.04 27.94 10.93
C GLU A 129 30.34 28.40 11.61
N GLU A 130 30.93 27.59 12.49
CA GLU A 130 32.21 27.92 13.15
C GLU A 130 33.38 28.01 12.17
N TYR A 131 33.30 27.31 11.04
CA TYR A 131 34.35 27.25 10.01
C TYR A 131 34.07 28.17 8.82
N SER A 132 32.80 28.39 8.52
CA SER A 132 32.38 29.23 7.39
C SER A 132 30.96 29.70 7.59
N GLU A 133 30.68 30.94 7.22
CA GLU A 133 29.30 31.42 7.07
C GLU A 133 28.55 30.63 5.98
N ASP A 134 27.25 30.39 6.21
CA ASP A 134 26.33 29.63 5.35
C ASP A 134 26.91 28.26 4.94
N ASN A 135 27.49 27.55 5.92
CA ASN A 135 28.10 26.25 5.71
C ASN A 135 27.05 25.18 5.37
N LEU A 136 27.51 24.00 4.97
CA LEU A 136 26.67 22.95 4.38
C LEU A 136 25.48 22.57 5.27
N ILE A 137 25.66 22.49 6.60
CA ILE A 137 24.58 22.18 7.54
C ILE A 137 23.48 23.26 7.47
N SER A 138 23.82 24.53 7.67
CA SER A 138 22.83 25.62 7.66
C SER A 138 22.13 25.76 6.31
N LYS A 139 22.88 25.55 5.22
CA LYS A 139 22.36 25.66 3.86
C LYS A 139 21.35 24.55 3.55
N THR A 140 21.65 23.30 3.92
CA THR A 140 20.74 22.16 3.77
C THR A 140 19.52 22.31 4.68
N GLU A 141 19.71 22.76 5.92
CA GLU A 141 18.64 22.99 6.89
C GLU A 141 17.65 24.08 6.43
N ARG A 142 18.17 25.18 5.86
CA ARG A 142 17.34 26.22 5.25
C ARG A 142 16.53 25.66 4.08
N PHE A 143 17.11 24.82 3.23
CA PHE A 143 16.40 24.22 2.09
C PHE A 143 15.31 23.24 2.55
N LEU A 144 15.59 22.41 3.56
CA LEU A 144 14.61 21.51 4.18
C LEU A 144 13.40 22.31 4.68
N SER A 145 13.65 23.32 5.52
CA SER A 145 12.59 24.12 6.15
C SER A 145 11.80 24.99 5.17
N SER A 146 12.47 25.56 4.15
CA SER A 146 11.84 26.53 3.23
C SER A 146 11.23 25.90 1.98
N SER A 147 11.76 24.78 1.50
CA SER A 147 11.31 24.14 0.26
C SER A 147 10.65 22.80 0.53
N VAL A 148 11.39 21.84 1.11
CA VAL A 148 10.94 20.44 1.24
C VAL A 148 9.69 20.34 2.11
N LEU A 149 9.75 20.83 3.35
CA LEU A 149 8.65 20.71 4.31
C LEU A 149 7.39 21.50 3.90
N ASN A 150 7.48 22.31 2.84
CA ASN A 150 6.36 23.06 2.27
C ASN A 150 5.71 22.37 1.06
N SER A 151 6.08 21.12 0.74
CA SER A 151 5.56 20.36 -0.40
C SER A 151 5.43 18.89 -0.03
N ILE A 152 4.22 18.32 -0.16
CA ILE A 152 3.99 16.91 0.18
C ILE A 152 4.88 16.01 -0.69
N LYS A 153 4.99 16.31 -1.99
CA LYS A 153 5.80 15.55 -2.93
C LYS A 153 7.29 15.58 -2.59
N ASP A 154 7.80 16.75 -2.21
CA ASP A 154 9.22 16.92 -1.88
C ASP A 154 9.54 16.27 -0.53
N SER A 155 8.63 16.37 0.45
CA SER A 155 8.72 15.65 1.73
C SER A 155 8.76 14.13 1.51
N ILE A 156 7.94 13.57 0.62
CA ILE A 156 7.97 12.12 0.31
C ILE A 156 9.27 11.73 -0.39
N THR A 157 9.73 12.55 -1.34
CA THR A 157 10.98 12.29 -2.06
C THR A 157 12.19 12.31 -1.11
N THR A 158 12.20 13.25 -0.16
CA THR A 158 13.24 13.37 0.87
C THR A 158 13.13 12.25 1.90
N LEU A 159 11.91 11.86 2.29
CA LEU A 159 11.69 10.74 3.19
C LEU A 159 12.22 9.43 2.57
N LYS A 160 11.99 9.22 1.27
CA LYS A 160 12.53 8.07 0.54
C LYS A 160 14.06 8.04 0.53
N SER A 161 14.74 9.19 0.36
CA SER A 161 16.20 9.22 0.39
C SER A 161 16.78 8.92 1.77
N CYS A 162 16.00 9.11 2.85
CA CYS A 162 16.40 8.74 4.22
C CYS A 162 16.54 7.22 4.41
N GLU A 163 15.94 6.37 3.57
CA GLU A 163 16.05 4.90 3.71
C GLU A 163 17.49 4.40 3.70
N ARG A 164 18.36 5.04 2.92
CA ARG A 164 19.79 4.69 2.80
C ARG A 164 20.67 5.38 3.84
N LEU A 165 20.08 6.21 4.70
CA LEU A 165 20.77 7.09 5.64
C LEU A 165 20.42 6.76 7.10
N MET A 166 19.61 5.72 7.34
CA MET A 166 19.27 5.28 8.69
C MET A 166 20.48 4.62 9.37
N PRO A 167 20.72 4.87 10.68
CA PRO A 167 19.87 5.61 11.63
C PRO A 167 20.11 7.14 11.65
N MET A 168 21.16 7.64 11.00
CA MET A 168 21.59 9.04 11.10
C MET A 168 20.51 10.06 10.70
N ALA A 169 19.71 9.76 9.67
CA ALA A 169 18.62 10.63 9.25
C ALA A 169 17.48 10.74 10.29
N GLU A 170 17.29 9.71 11.11
CA GLU A 170 16.31 9.69 12.21
C GLU A 170 16.83 10.48 13.42
N GLU A 171 18.12 10.32 13.77
CA GLU A 171 18.78 11.10 14.82
C GLU A 171 18.76 12.61 14.53
N LEU A 172 18.93 12.98 13.25
CA LEU A 172 18.84 14.36 12.78
C LEU A 172 17.39 14.87 12.63
N GLY A 173 16.40 14.02 12.91
CA GLY A 173 14.98 14.34 12.81
C GLY A 173 14.53 14.71 11.40
N ILE A 174 15.21 14.23 10.35
CA ILE A 174 14.84 14.55 8.96
C ILE A 174 13.57 13.77 8.59
N ALA A 175 13.55 12.48 8.90
CA ALA A 175 12.44 11.59 8.58
C ALA A 175 11.14 11.99 9.31
N SER A 176 11.20 12.23 10.62
CA SER A 176 10.06 12.66 11.43
C SER A 176 9.47 13.99 10.94
N ARG A 177 10.31 15.00 10.69
CA ARG A 177 9.85 16.28 10.14
C ARG A 177 9.19 16.15 8.76
N CYS A 178 9.70 15.26 7.91
CA CYS A 178 9.06 14.97 6.62
C CYS A 178 7.68 14.33 6.81
N ILE A 179 7.55 13.37 7.74
CA ILE A 179 6.27 12.72 8.07
C ILE A 179 5.27 13.74 8.63
N ASP A 180 5.69 14.56 9.59
CA ASP A 180 4.85 15.61 10.20
C ASP A 180 4.38 16.63 9.15
N SER A 181 5.27 16.99 8.21
CA SER A 181 4.94 17.85 7.07
C SER A 181 3.89 17.21 6.16
N ILE A 182 4.03 15.92 5.83
CA ILE A 182 3.06 15.20 5.00
C ILE A 182 1.69 15.19 5.69
N VAL A 183 1.65 14.81 6.97
CA VAL A 183 0.41 14.70 7.76
C VAL A 183 -0.27 16.06 7.91
N SER A 184 0.46 17.08 8.39
CA SER A 184 -0.09 18.42 8.60
C SER A 184 -0.65 19.04 7.33
N ARG A 185 0.02 18.82 6.19
CA ARG A 185 -0.43 19.34 4.90
C ARG A 185 -1.60 18.56 4.34
N ALA A 186 -1.57 17.23 4.42
CA ALA A 186 -2.68 16.38 3.98
C ALA A 186 -3.97 16.69 4.75
N SER A 187 -3.88 16.93 6.07
CA SER A 187 -5.02 17.36 6.90
C SER A 187 -5.55 18.76 6.53
N SER A 188 -4.72 19.63 5.95
CA SER A 188 -5.12 20.98 5.54
C SER A 188 -5.76 21.06 4.15
N VAL A 189 -5.73 19.96 3.37
CA VAL A 189 -6.34 19.90 2.04
C VAL A 189 -7.82 19.58 2.21
N ASP A 190 -8.69 20.45 1.69
CA ASP A 190 -10.13 20.21 1.65
C ASP A 190 -10.41 18.90 0.87
N PRO A 191 -11.09 17.91 1.48
CA PRO A 191 -11.48 16.66 0.83
C PRO A 191 -12.26 16.88 -0.48
N ALA A 192 -12.95 18.01 -0.64
CA ALA A 192 -13.68 18.36 -1.86
C ALA A 192 -12.78 18.78 -3.04
N LEU A 193 -11.51 19.13 -2.79
CA LEU A 193 -10.55 19.53 -3.82
C LEU A 193 -9.76 18.36 -4.42
N PHE A 194 -10.07 17.13 -4.01
CA PHE A 194 -9.46 15.92 -4.55
C PHE A 194 -9.72 15.75 -6.05
N GLY A 195 -8.66 15.92 -6.86
CA GLY A 195 -8.71 15.80 -8.32
C GLY A 195 -8.65 17.12 -9.09
N TRP A 196 -8.57 18.27 -8.40
CA TRP A 196 -8.29 19.55 -9.04
C TRP A 196 -6.78 19.82 -9.03
N PRO A 197 -6.15 20.26 -10.14
CA PRO A 197 -4.76 20.68 -10.12
C PRO A 197 -4.61 21.92 -9.24
N VAL A 198 -4.24 21.72 -7.98
CA VAL A 198 -3.87 22.82 -7.07
C VAL A 198 -2.51 23.33 -7.53
N ASN A 199 -2.53 24.44 -8.24
CA ASN A 199 -1.31 25.16 -8.58
C ASN A 199 -0.81 25.85 -7.28
N ASP A 200 0.19 25.26 -6.61
CA ASP A 200 0.76 25.75 -5.36
C ASP A 200 1.39 27.17 -5.50
N ALA A 201 1.52 27.66 -6.73
CA ALA A 201 1.93 29.03 -7.04
C ALA A 201 0.87 30.12 -6.71
N ALA A 202 -0.41 29.77 -6.51
CA ALA A 202 -1.49 30.76 -6.39
C ALA A 202 -1.61 31.41 -4.99
N ARG A 203 -0.99 30.87 -3.94
CA ARG A 203 -1.05 31.48 -2.59
C ARG A 203 -0.18 32.73 -2.43
N ARG A 204 0.60 33.14 -3.44
CA ARG A 204 1.48 34.32 -3.39
C ARG A 204 0.88 35.64 -3.89
N ARG A 205 -0.39 35.71 -4.29
CA ARG A 205 -1.02 36.96 -4.76
C ARG A 205 -2.43 37.13 -4.18
N ARG A 206 -2.52 37.56 -2.92
CA ARG A 206 -3.76 38.18 -2.40
C ARG A 206 -3.77 39.65 -2.80
N ASN A 207 -4.47 39.97 -3.88
CA ASN A 207 -5.24 41.20 -4.11
C ASN A 207 -5.78 41.26 -5.54
N GLY A 208 -7.10 41.25 -5.72
CA GLY A 208 -7.72 41.73 -6.97
C GLY A 208 -8.96 40.98 -7.45
N VAL A 209 -10.13 41.49 -7.03
CA VAL A 209 -11.35 41.71 -7.85
C VAL A 209 -12.03 40.51 -8.52
N ILE A 210 -13.25 40.26 -8.03
CA ILE A 210 -14.34 39.49 -8.65
C ILE A 210 -14.66 40.05 -10.05
N ARG A 211 -14.70 39.21 -11.08
CA ARG A 211 -15.56 39.45 -12.24
C ARG A 211 -16.00 38.15 -12.91
N GLY A 212 -17.30 37.90 -12.88
CA GLY A 212 -17.94 36.79 -13.58
C GLY A 212 -17.87 36.92 -15.09
N GLY A 213 -17.81 35.77 -15.75
CA GLY A 213 -17.86 35.63 -17.21
C GLY A 213 -18.20 34.19 -17.58
N VAL A 214 -19.46 33.99 -17.96
CA VAL A 214 -19.99 32.77 -18.58
C VAL A 214 -19.35 32.60 -19.96
N THR A 215 -18.71 31.47 -20.25
CA THR A 215 -18.57 30.96 -21.62
C THR A 215 -18.68 29.44 -21.63
N GLY A 216 -19.54 28.96 -22.53
CA GLY A 216 -19.96 27.58 -22.69
C GLY A 216 -18.91 26.65 -23.30
N GLY A 217 -19.21 25.36 -23.20
CA GLY A 217 -18.30 24.24 -23.41
C GLY A 217 -17.86 23.97 -24.86
N GLY A 218 -16.86 23.10 -24.93
CA GLY A 218 -16.36 22.49 -26.16
C GLY A 218 -15.05 21.76 -25.92
N GLY A 219 -15.15 20.44 -25.69
CA GLY A 219 -14.10 19.42 -25.86
C GLY A 219 -12.64 19.79 -25.57
N GLY A 220 -12.17 19.48 -24.36
CA GLY A 220 -10.74 19.33 -24.06
C GLY A 220 -10.54 17.95 -23.43
N GLY A 221 -9.72 17.11 -24.05
CA GLY A 221 -9.36 15.79 -23.52
C GLY A 221 -8.96 15.88 -22.06
N SER A 222 -9.54 15.00 -21.24
CA SER A 222 -9.22 14.88 -19.82
C SER A 222 -7.77 14.40 -19.69
N GLY A 223 -6.84 15.36 -19.70
CA GLY A 223 -5.51 15.19 -19.18
C GLY A 223 -5.67 14.88 -17.69
N SER A 224 -5.52 13.60 -17.35
CA SER A 224 -5.31 13.11 -15.99
C SER A 224 -4.04 13.77 -15.44
N GLY A 225 -4.20 14.94 -14.82
CA GLY A 225 -3.10 15.83 -14.42
C GLY A 225 -3.25 16.39 -13.01
N GLY A 226 -4.06 15.74 -12.17
CA GLY A 226 -3.99 15.93 -10.72
C GLY A 226 -2.98 14.93 -10.17
N TYR A 227 -1.72 15.32 -10.02
CA TYR A 227 -0.67 14.50 -9.43
C TYR A 227 -1.07 14.13 -7.99
N SER A 228 -1.72 12.98 -7.86
CA SER A 228 -2.09 12.43 -6.56
C SER A 228 -0.81 11.89 -5.94
N TRP A 229 -0.34 12.53 -4.88
CA TRP A 229 0.89 12.19 -4.16
C TRP A 229 0.96 10.74 -3.64
N PHE A 230 -0.14 9.97 -3.75
CA PHE A 230 -0.20 8.54 -3.46
C PHE A 230 0.73 7.68 -4.31
N GLU A 231 0.99 8.08 -5.56
CA GLU A 231 1.95 7.36 -6.40
C GLU A 231 3.36 7.44 -5.78
N GLU A 232 3.73 8.60 -5.25
CA GLU A 232 5.00 8.78 -4.56
C GLU A 232 5.05 8.02 -3.22
N ILE A 233 3.98 7.99 -2.41
CA ILE A 233 3.94 7.19 -1.17
C ILE A 233 4.21 5.72 -1.45
N SER A 234 3.66 5.20 -2.56
CA SER A 234 3.83 3.79 -2.93
C SER A 234 5.30 3.42 -3.20
N LEU A 235 6.21 4.39 -3.33
CA LEU A 235 7.65 4.16 -3.49
C LEU A 235 8.40 4.01 -2.17
N LEU A 236 7.76 4.28 -1.03
CA LEU A 236 8.37 4.15 0.29
C LEU A 236 8.51 2.67 0.69
N GLY A 237 9.61 2.34 1.33
CA GLY A 237 9.84 1.08 2.01
C GLY A 237 8.87 0.88 3.18
N MET A 238 8.63 -0.39 3.52
CA MET A 238 7.67 -0.76 4.56
C MET A 238 7.92 -0.09 5.93
N PRO A 239 9.17 0.07 6.43
CA PRO A 239 9.41 0.71 7.72
C PRO A 239 8.92 2.17 7.78
N LEU A 240 9.27 2.98 6.76
CA LEU A 240 8.85 4.38 6.68
C LEU A 240 7.35 4.51 6.43
N PHE A 241 6.77 3.60 5.64
CA PHE A 241 5.32 3.56 5.44
C PHE A 241 4.57 3.25 6.74
N LYS A 242 5.05 2.30 7.56
CA LYS A 242 4.48 2.01 8.89
C LYS A 242 4.55 3.24 9.79
N GLN A 243 5.69 3.94 9.84
CA GLN A 243 5.83 5.19 10.61
C GLN A 243 4.86 6.28 10.13
N LEU A 244 4.71 6.46 8.81
CA LEU A 244 3.78 7.43 8.24
C LEU A 244 2.32 7.13 8.62
N ILE A 245 1.89 5.87 8.53
CA ILE A 245 0.53 5.47 8.89
C ILE A 245 0.24 5.65 10.38
N LEU A 246 1.22 5.37 11.26
CA LEU A 246 1.08 5.64 12.69
C LEU A 246 0.90 7.13 12.96
N ALA A 247 1.72 7.99 12.36
CA ALA A 247 1.58 9.44 12.49
C ALA A 247 0.23 9.96 11.94
N MET A 248 -0.27 9.38 10.83
CA MET A 248 -1.59 9.70 10.28
C MET A 248 -2.73 9.32 11.25
N LYS A 249 -2.59 8.21 11.98
CA LYS A 249 -3.55 7.78 13.00
C LYS A 249 -3.51 8.68 14.23
N GLU A 250 -2.32 9.01 14.72
CA GLU A 250 -2.13 9.90 15.88
C GLU A 250 -2.67 11.31 15.61
N ALA A 251 -2.59 11.78 14.37
CA ALA A 251 -3.14 13.07 13.96
C ALA A 251 -4.65 13.04 13.64
N GLU A 252 -5.35 11.92 13.87
CA GLU A 252 -6.78 11.72 13.56
C GLU A 252 -7.15 12.18 12.14
N MET A 253 -6.29 11.85 11.18
CA MET A 253 -6.47 12.30 9.80
C MET A 253 -7.71 11.66 9.17
N ASN A 254 -8.33 12.37 8.21
CA ASN A 254 -9.51 11.90 7.49
C ASN A 254 -9.34 10.43 7.02
N SER A 255 -10.28 9.61 7.46
CA SER A 255 -10.48 8.20 7.12
C SER A 255 -10.31 7.92 5.62
N GLU A 256 -10.84 8.79 4.75
CA GLU A 256 -10.76 8.63 3.29
C GLU A 256 -9.33 8.76 2.73
N ILE A 257 -8.52 9.66 3.30
CA ILE A 257 -7.14 9.87 2.87
C ILE A 257 -6.30 8.67 3.31
N THR A 258 -6.49 8.23 4.55
CA THR A 258 -5.81 7.05 5.10
C THR A 258 -6.13 5.80 4.29
N GLU A 259 -7.41 5.56 3.99
CA GLU A 259 -7.85 4.46 3.12
C GLU A 259 -7.22 4.58 1.73
N SER A 260 -7.24 5.75 1.12
CA SER A 260 -6.65 5.98 -0.21
C SER A 260 -5.15 5.69 -0.24
N CYS A 261 -4.39 6.10 0.78
CA CYS A 261 -2.96 5.80 0.92
C CYS A 261 -2.72 4.29 1.01
N LEU A 262 -3.46 3.60 1.89
CA LEU A 262 -3.36 2.16 2.09
C LEU A 262 -3.69 1.38 0.82
N MET A 263 -4.75 1.77 0.11
CA MET A 263 -5.14 1.13 -1.15
C MET A 263 -4.07 1.31 -2.24
N HIS A 264 -3.52 2.51 -2.41
CA HIS A 264 -2.48 2.74 -3.42
C HIS A 264 -1.20 1.98 -3.11
N TYR A 265 -0.82 1.90 -1.83
CA TYR A 265 0.34 1.12 -1.40
C TYR A 265 0.14 -0.37 -1.69
N ALA A 266 -1.01 -0.93 -1.27
CA ALA A 266 -1.38 -2.32 -1.53
C ALA A 266 -1.40 -2.67 -3.03
N LYS A 267 -1.98 -1.81 -3.88
CA LYS A 267 -2.07 -2.06 -5.34
C LYS A 267 -0.72 -2.27 -6.00
N LYS A 268 0.32 -1.62 -5.48
CA LYS A 268 1.67 -1.71 -6.05
C LYS A 268 2.47 -2.88 -5.50
N HIS A 269 2.36 -3.13 -4.19
CA HIS A 269 3.21 -4.10 -3.49
C HIS A 269 2.58 -5.49 -3.38
N ILE A 270 1.26 -5.61 -3.46
CA ILE A 270 0.55 -6.89 -3.38
C ILE A 270 0.05 -7.29 -4.78
N PRO A 271 0.63 -8.34 -5.40
CA PRO A 271 0.23 -8.77 -6.73
C PRO A 271 -1.18 -9.38 -6.69
N GLY A 272 -2.07 -8.91 -7.57
CA GLY A 272 -3.38 -9.54 -7.76
C GLY A 272 -4.57 -8.84 -7.11
N VAL A 273 -4.35 -7.84 -6.25
CA VAL A 273 -5.44 -7.16 -5.51
C VAL A 273 -6.43 -6.41 -6.41
N SER A 274 -6.02 -5.96 -7.59
CA SER A 274 -6.91 -5.30 -8.56
C SER A 274 -7.41 -6.22 -9.69
N ARG A 275 -7.12 -7.54 -9.64
CA ARG A 275 -7.45 -8.45 -10.75
C ARG A 275 -8.87 -8.98 -10.63
N SER A 276 -9.62 -8.87 -11.73
CA SER A 276 -10.87 -9.59 -11.94
C SER A 276 -10.60 -11.09 -12.17
N ILE A 277 -11.49 -11.95 -11.66
CA ILE A 277 -11.48 -13.43 -11.73
C ILE A 277 -11.16 -13.98 -13.12
N ARG A 278 -11.52 -13.26 -14.20
CA ARG A 278 -11.49 -13.75 -15.58
C ARG A 278 -10.13 -13.66 -16.30
N LYS A 279 -9.03 -13.35 -15.60
CA LYS A 279 -7.68 -13.34 -16.21
C LYS A 279 -6.74 -14.28 -15.45
N PRO A 280 -6.35 -15.42 -16.06
CA PRO A 280 -5.33 -16.30 -15.50
C PRO A 280 -4.00 -15.57 -15.35
N LEU A 281 -3.16 -16.07 -14.44
CA LEU A 281 -1.75 -15.70 -14.33
C LEU A 281 -1.09 -15.83 -15.72
N PRO A 282 -0.44 -14.79 -16.27
CA PRO A 282 0.51 -15.03 -17.33
C PRO A 282 1.66 -15.84 -16.73
N SER A 283 1.85 -17.05 -17.23
CA SER A 283 3.06 -17.82 -17.06
C SER A 283 4.25 -16.99 -17.53
N SER A 284 5.02 -16.50 -16.55
CA SER A 284 6.43 -16.06 -16.58
C SER A 284 6.90 -15.25 -17.80
N SER A 285 7.23 -13.97 -17.59
CA SER A 285 8.51 -13.34 -17.98
C SER A 285 8.45 -11.80 -17.90
N SER A 286 9.54 -11.18 -17.46
CA SER A 286 9.80 -9.72 -17.29
C SER A 286 9.09 -9.07 -16.08
N SER A 287 9.74 -8.54 -15.05
CA SER A 287 11.10 -8.05 -14.83
C SER A 287 11.53 -8.29 -13.37
N SER A 288 12.81 -8.59 -13.17
CA SER A 288 13.48 -8.78 -11.89
C SER A 288 13.46 -7.51 -11.01
N SER A 289 12.37 -7.26 -10.30
CA SER A 289 12.38 -6.58 -9.01
C SER A 289 12.05 -7.64 -7.97
N SER A 290 12.92 -7.84 -6.99
CA SER A 290 12.79 -8.78 -5.88
C SER A 290 11.33 -9.02 -5.48
N LEU A 291 10.75 -10.15 -5.89
CA LEU A 291 9.41 -10.51 -5.46
C LEU A 291 9.52 -10.75 -3.94
N ALA A 292 8.86 -9.90 -3.16
CA ALA A 292 8.75 -10.06 -1.73
C ALA A 292 8.28 -11.50 -1.43
N THR A 293 8.90 -12.12 -0.43
CA THR A 293 8.54 -13.48 -0.01
C THR A 293 7.06 -13.52 0.39
N GLU A 294 6.41 -14.69 0.29
CA GLU A 294 5.00 -14.83 0.70
C GLU A 294 4.77 -14.37 2.15
N ALA A 295 5.77 -14.56 3.02
CA ALA A 295 5.74 -14.08 4.40
C ALA A 295 5.76 -12.55 4.52
N GLU A 296 6.60 -11.86 3.73
CA GLU A 296 6.63 -10.39 3.67
C GLU A 296 5.34 -9.81 3.07
N GLN A 297 4.78 -10.49 2.06
CA GLN A 297 3.48 -10.10 1.48
C GLN A 297 2.34 -10.27 2.50
N LYS A 298 2.39 -11.33 3.32
CA LYS A 298 1.45 -11.56 4.40
C LYS A 298 1.56 -10.50 5.50
N ASP A 299 2.78 -10.20 6.00
CA ASP A 299 2.99 -9.15 7.00
C ASP A 299 2.50 -7.78 6.50
N LEU A 300 2.77 -7.48 5.22
CA LEU A 300 2.30 -6.26 4.60
C LEU A 300 0.77 -6.22 4.53
N LEU A 301 0.13 -7.30 4.10
CA LEU A 301 -1.32 -7.39 4.00
C LEU A 301 -1.97 -7.20 5.38
N GLU A 302 -1.48 -7.90 6.41
CA GLU A 302 -2.00 -7.79 7.78
C GLU A 302 -1.78 -6.38 8.36
N THR A 303 -0.63 -5.76 8.06
CA THR A 303 -0.38 -4.35 8.41
C THR A 303 -1.40 -3.43 7.73
N ILE A 304 -1.66 -3.59 6.44
CA ILE A 304 -2.60 -2.73 5.72
C ILE A 304 -4.02 -2.88 6.27
N VAL A 305 -4.46 -4.11 6.53
CA VAL A 305 -5.81 -4.40 7.03
C VAL A 305 -6.02 -3.88 8.45
N SER A 306 -5.04 -4.07 9.35
CA SER A 306 -5.11 -3.54 10.72
C SER A 306 -5.10 -2.00 10.80
N ASN A 307 -4.72 -1.33 9.72
CA ASN A 307 -4.73 0.13 9.63
C ASN A 307 -5.89 0.69 8.80
N LEU A 308 -6.74 -0.17 8.25
CA LEU A 308 -7.86 0.22 7.40
C LEU A 308 -9.02 0.77 8.25
N PRO A 309 -9.57 1.96 7.93
CA PRO A 309 -10.71 2.47 8.65
C PRO A 309 -11.97 1.66 8.35
N LEU A 310 -12.81 1.47 9.37
CA LEU A 310 -14.05 0.68 9.27
C LEU A 310 -15.25 1.48 8.73
N GLU A 311 -15.12 2.80 8.61
CA GLU A 311 -16.18 3.69 8.12
C GLU A 311 -16.46 3.51 6.62
N LYS A 312 -17.67 3.89 6.19
CA LYS A 312 -18.08 3.85 4.77
C LYS A 312 -17.29 4.86 3.95
N SER A 313 -16.63 4.38 2.90
CA SER A 313 -15.86 5.22 1.97
C SER A 313 -16.78 6.12 1.11
N SER A 314 -16.29 7.28 0.67
CA SER A 314 -17.01 8.19 -0.24
C SER A 314 -17.02 7.75 -1.72
N LYS A 315 -16.18 6.77 -2.10
CA LYS A 315 -16.03 6.26 -3.49
C LYS A 315 -16.20 4.74 -3.55
N PRO A 316 -17.43 4.26 -3.39
CA PRO A 316 -17.57 3.03 -2.65
C PRO A 316 -17.49 1.79 -3.58
N SER A 317 -17.90 1.90 -4.86
CA SER A 317 -17.83 0.79 -5.83
C SER A 317 -16.40 0.35 -6.22
N THR A 318 -15.43 1.26 -6.24
CA THR A 318 -14.02 0.91 -6.53
C THR A 318 -13.33 0.36 -5.30
N ALA A 319 -13.72 0.83 -4.10
CA ALA A 319 -13.24 0.31 -2.84
C ALA A 319 -13.74 -1.14 -2.63
N THR A 320 -15.02 -1.43 -2.89
CA THR A 320 -15.60 -2.77 -2.69
C THR A 320 -14.85 -3.85 -3.46
N ARG A 321 -14.63 -3.66 -4.77
CA ARG A 321 -13.86 -4.60 -5.60
C ARG A 321 -12.44 -4.82 -5.07
N PHE A 322 -11.81 -3.75 -4.61
CA PHE A 322 -10.46 -3.81 -4.06
C PHE A 322 -10.43 -4.59 -2.73
N LEU A 323 -11.43 -4.43 -1.86
CA LEU A 323 -11.56 -5.21 -0.62
C LEU A 323 -11.74 -6.71 -0.89
N PHE A 324 -12.59 -7.08 -1.85
CA PHE A 324 -12.70 -8.48 -2.28
C PHE A 324 -11.38 -9.02 -2.85
N GLY A 325 -10.63 -8.19 -3.59
CA GLY A 325 -9.27 -8.52 -4.05
C GLY A 325 -8.29 -8.76 -2.90
N LEU A 326 -8.34 -7.95 -1.84
CA LEU A 326 -7.56 -8.14 -0.63
C LEU A 326 -7.94 -9.42 0.11
N LEU A 327 -9.24 -9.69 0.28
CA LEU A 327 -9.74 -10.89 0.95
C LEU A 327 -9.32 -12.17 0.21
N ARG A 328 -9.38 -12.18 -1.12
CA ARG A 328 -8.85 -13.28 -1.93
C ARG A 328 -7.36 -13.48 -1.69
N THR A 329 -6.60 -12.40 -1.62
CA THR A 329 -5.15 -12.47 -1.39
C THR A 329 -4.84 -12.95 0.02
N ALA A 330 -5.63 -12.51 1.02
CA ALA A 330 -5.55 -12.97 2.40
C ALA A 330 -5.80 -14.49 2.50
N ASN A 331 -6.78 -15.01 1.75
CA ASN A 331 -7.05 -16.44 1.67
C ASN A 331 -5.91 -17.22 0.97
N ILE A 332 -5.32 -16.68 -0.10
CA ILE A 332 -4.19 -17.32 -0.80
C ILE A 332 -2.95 -17.39 0.11
N LEU A 333 -2.66 -16.31 0.85
CA LEU A 333 -1.50 -16.20 1.73
C LEU A 333 -1.72 -16.83 3.11
N ASN A 334 -2.90 -17.40 3.39
CA ASN A 334 -3.30 -17.89 4.72
C ASN A 334 -3.02 -16.84 5.82
N ALA A 335 -3.55 -15.63 5.65
CA ALA A 335 -3.50 -14.56 6.65
C ALA A 335 -4.22 -14.97 7.95
N SER A 336 -3.97 -14.23 9.04
CA SER A 336 -4.65 -14.47 10.33
C SER A 336 -6.19 -14.38 10.22
N GLU A 337 -6.88 -15.12 11.09
CA GLU A 337 -8.36 -15.07 11.17
C GLU A 337 -8.85 -13.65 11.44
N ASP A 338 -8.17 -12.92 12.34
CA ASP A 338 -8.50 -11.53 12.67
C ASP A 338 -8.40 -10.62 11.45
N CYS A 339 -7.38 -10.83 10.59
CA CYS A 339 -7.23 -10.07 9.35
C CYS A 339 -8.39 -10.32 8.39
N ARG A 340 -8.83 -11.59 8.26
CA ARG A 340 -9.98 -11.93 7.42
C ARG A 340 -11.28 -11.37 7.98
N ASP A 341 -11.51 -11.48 9.28
CA ASP A 341 -12.69 -10.94 9.96
C ASP A 341 -12.81 -9.41 9.78
N VAL A 342 -11.70 -8.66 9.89
CA VAL A 342 -11.71 -7.21 9.63
C VAL A 342 -12.12 -6.89 8.18
N LEU A 343 -11.61 -7.66 7.21
CA LEU A 343 -11.99 -7.51 5.80
C LEU A 343 -13.45 -7.88 5.56
N GLU A 344 -13.91 -9.01 6.12
CA GLU A 344 -15.29 -9.49 6.00
C GLU A 344 -16.27 -8.48 6.61
N LYS A 345 -15.96 -7.90 7.79
CA LYS A 345 -16.74 -6.83 8.41
C LYS A 345 -16.82 -5.57 7.54
N LYS A 346 -15.68 -5.13 6.98
CA LYS A 346 -15.66 -3.94 6.12
C LYS A 346 -16.39 -4.17 4.81
N ILE A 347 -16.26 -5.34 4.19
CA ILE A 347 -17.04 -5.70 2.99
C ILE A 347 -18.53 -5.75 3.34
N GLY A 348 -18.88 -6.37 4.48
CA GLY A 348 -20.25 -6.45 4.98
C GLY A 348 -20.88 -5.08 5.16
N SER A 349 -20.13 -4.06 5.59
CA SER A 349 -20.68 -2.71 5.80
C SER A 349 -21.10 -1.99 4.51
N GLN A 350 -20.56 -2.40 3.35
CA GLN A 350 -20.80 -1.82 2.01
C GLN A 350 -21.22 -2.88 0.97
N LEU A 351 -21.84 -3.97 1.43
CA LEU A 351 -22.21 -5.11 0.60
C LEU A 351 -23.22 -4.75 -0.50
N GLU A 352 -24.02 -3.70 -0.30
CA GLU A 352 -25.00 -3.20 -1.26
C GLU A 352 -24.39 -2.73 -2.60
N GLU A 353 -23.07 -2.56 -2.64
CA GLU A 353 -22.33 -2.10 -3.81
C GLU A 353 -21.51 -3.20 -4.49
N ALA A 354 -21.51 -4.38 -3.91
CA ALA A 354 -20.82 -5.53 -4.47
C ALA A 354 -21.55 -6.03 -5.72
N THR A 355 -20.77 -6.57 -6.65
CA THR A 355 -21.30 -7.25 -7.83
C THR A 355 -21.28 -8.76 -7.61
N LEU A 356 -22.08 -9.50 -8.38
CA LEU A 356 -22.10 -10.96 -8.31
C LEU A 356 -20.69 -11.55 -8.53
N ASP A 357 -19.93 -10.99 -9.47
CA ASP A 357 -18.54 -11.40 -9.72
C ASP A 357 -17.65 -11.26 -8.48
N ASP A 358 -17.91 -10.27 -7.61
CA ASP A 358 -17.09 -10.05 -6.41
C ASP A 358 -17.31 -11.15 -5.35
N LEU A 359 -18.54 -11.69 -5.26
CA LEU A 359 -18.93 -12.76 -4.33
C LEU A 359 -18.40 -14.15 -4.74
N LEU A 360 -17.97 -14.32 -6.00
CA LEU A 360 -17.42 -15.59 -6.51
C LEU A 360 -15.97 -15.79 -6.03
N ILE A 361 -15.79 -15.91 -4.72
CA ILE A 361 -14.52 -16.17 -4.05
C ILE A 361 -14.20 -17.67 -4.18
N PRO A 362 -13.11 -18.07 -4.87
CA PRO A 362 -12.74 -19.48 -4.98
C PRO A 362 -12.39 -20.08 -3.62
N SER A 363 -12.71 -21.35 -3.41
CA SER A 363 -12.19 -22.07 -2.25
C SER A 363 -10.74 -22.46 -2.48
N TYR A 364 -9.85 -22.06 -1.56
CA TYR A 364 -8.43 -22.43 -1.57
C TYR A 364 -8.09 -23.50 -0.53
N SER A 365 -9.11 -24.04 0.17
CA SER A 365 -8.94 -25.09 1.17
C SER A 365 -8.94 -26.46 0.51
N TYR A 366 -7.90 -27.26 0.75
CA TYR A 366 -7.84 -28.66 0.31
C TYR A 366 -8.93 -29.56 0.91
N LEU A 367 -9.63 -29.08 1.95
CA LEU A 367 -10.69 -29.82 2.65
C LEU A 367 -12.09 -29.52 2.07
N ASN A 368 -12.24 -28.42 1.34
CA ASN A 368 -13.51 -28.04 0.74
C ASN A 368 -13.52 -28.42 -0.74
N GLU A 369 -14.45 -29.29 -1.11
CA GLU A 369 -14.62 -29.74 -2.50
C GLU A 369 -15.49 -28.77 -3.33
N THR A 370 -16.02 -27.70 -2.72
CA THR A 370 -16.83 -26.69 -3.41
C THR A 370 -15.96 -25.75 -4.23
N LEU A 371 -16.48 -25.30 -5.37
CA LEU A 371 -15.80 -24.35 -6.25
C LEU A 371 -15.60 -22.98 -5.58
N TYR A 372 -16.56 -22.58 -4.75
CA TYR A 372 -16.60 -21.28 -4.07
C TYR A 372 -16.60 -21.43 -2.55
N ASP A 373 -16.08 -20.41 -1.87
CA ASP A 373 -16.10 -20.28 -0.42
C ASP A 373 -17.43 -19.69 0.05
N VAL A 374 -18.41 -20.58 0.23
CA VAL A 374 -19.76 -20.23 0.70
C VAL A 374 -19.73 -19.73 2.15
N ASP A 375 -18.86 -20.28 2.99
CA ASP A 375 -18.78 -19.93 4.41
C ASP A 375 -18.30 -18.48 4.58
N CYS A 376 -17.39 -18.02 3.71
CA CYS A 376 -16.94 -16.63 3.65
C CYS A 376 -18.08 -15.66 3.30
N VAL A 377 -18.89 -15.97 2.29
CA VAL A 377 -20.04 -15.13 1.91
C VAL A 377 -21.11 -15.11 3.01
N GLU A 378 -21.35 -16.24 3.69
CA GLU A 378 -22.26 -16.30 4.84
C GLU A 378 -21.82 -15.37 5.98
N ARG A 379 -20.52 -15.33 6.31
CA ARG A 379 -19.98 -14.40 7.33
C ARG A 379 -20.09 -12.94 6.93
N ILE A 380 -19.75 -12.61 5.68
CA ILE A 380 -19.90 -11.25 5.13
C ILE A 380 -21.37 -10.79 5.22
N LEU A 381 -22.31 -11.68 4.87
CA LEU A 381 -23.73 -11.39 4.97
C LEU A 381 -24.17 -11.19 6.42
N GLY A 382 -23.68 -12.01 7.36
CA GLY A 382 -23.93 -11.82 8.80
C GLY A 382 -23.54 -10.42 9.27
N HIS A 383 -22.33 -9.96 8.94
CA HIS A 383 -21.88 -8.61 9.29
C HIS A 383 -22.71 -7.49 8.65
N PHE A 384 -23.22 -7.68 7.44
CA PHE A 384 -24.14 -6.73 6.82
C PHE A 384 -25.45 -6.61 7.62
N LEU A 385 -26.02 -7.74 8.04
CA LEU A 385 -27.27 -7.79 8.80
C LEU A 385 -27.10 -7.20 10.20
N ASP A 386 -26.03 -7.57 10.92
CA ASP A 386 -25.67 -6.96 12.22
C ASP A 386 -25.55 -5.43 12.09
N GLY A 387 -24.97 -4.96 10.99
CA GLY A 387 -24.81 -3.53 10.69
C GLY A 387 -26.12 -2.80 10.34
N ILE A 388 -27.18 -3.52 9.97
CA ILE A 388 -28.53 -2.95 9.79
C ILE A 388 -29.22 -2.86 11.15
N GLU A 389 -29.17 -3.92 11.96
CA GLU A 389 -29.80 -3.95 13.30
C GLU A 389 -29.26 -2.82 14.19
N HIS A 390 -27.95 -2.58 14.18
CA HIS A 390 -27.35 -1.47 14.93
C HIS A 390 -27.76 -0.07 14.45
N ARG A 391 -28.06 0.09 13.15
CA ARG A 391 -28.58 1.36 12.62
C ARG A 391 -30.03 1.58 13.02
N SER A 392 -30.85 0.52 12.93
CA SER A 392 -32.26 0.56 13.31
C SER A 392 -32.44 0.77 14.82
N ALA A 393 -31.56 0.23 15.67
CA ALA A 393 -31.62 0.43 17.12
C ALA A 393 -31.29 1.86 17.59
N SER A 394 -30.62 2.67 16.76
CA SER A 394 -30.31 4.07 17.08
C SER A 394 -31.49 5.02 16.78
N GLU A 395 -32.49 4.57 16.03
CA GLU A 395 -33.73 5.30 15.78
C GLU A 395 -34.80 4.81 16.76
N ILE A 396 -35.04 5.60 17.81
CA ILE A 396 -36.05 5.30 18.84
C ILE A 396 -37.45 5.32 18.21
N ASP A 397 -38.00 4.16 17.84
CA ASP A 397 -39.42 3.85 18.02
C ASP A 397 -39.68 2.34 17.98
N GLY A 398 -40.52 1.86 18.90
CA GLY A 398 -40.73 0.45 19.21
C GLY A 398 -41.57 -0.29 18.17
N GLY A 399 -40.94 -0.72 17.07
CA GLY A 399 -41.48 -1.69 16.12
C GLY A 399 -40.49 -2.83 15.86
N ASP A 400 -40.92 -4.07 16.11
CA ASP A 400 -40.18 -5.35 15.92
C ASP A 400 -39.78 -5.67 14.46
N SER A 401 -39.88 -4.72 13.53
CA SER A 401 -39.69 -4.93 12.10
C SER A 401 -38.58 -4.05 11.54
N VAL A 402 -37.53 -4.68 11.00
CA VAL A 402 -36.47 -3.99 10.24
C VAL A 402 -37.12 -3.24 9.07
N PRO A 403 -37.00 -1.90 8.96
CA PRO A 403 -37.62 -1.18 7.86
C PRO A 403 -36.99 -1.61 6.53
N ARG A 404 -37.83 -1.85 5.52
CA ARG A 404 -37.38 -2.16 4.15
C ARG A 404 -36.45 -1.06 3.63
N SER A 405 -35.15 -1.33 3.61
CA SER A 405 -34.14 -0.42 3.07
C SER A 405 -33.77 -0.80 1.63
N PRO A 406 -33.51 0.18 0.75
CA PRO A 406 -33.05 -0.12 -0.61
C PRO A 406 -31.75 -0.96 -0.64
N ALA A 407 -30.85 -0.74 0.33
CA ALA A 407 -29.63 -1.51 0.49
C ALA A 407 -29.90 -2.99 0.78
N LEU A 408 -30.82 -3.28 1.71
CA LEU A 408 -31.23 -4.65 2.04
C LEU A 408 -31.84 -5.38 0.84
N MET A 409 -32.66 -4.69 0.03
CA MET A 409 -33.22 -5.26 -1.20
C MET A 409 -32.16 -5.54 -2.28
N LEU A 410 -31.17 -4.65 -2.43
CA LEU A 410 -30.05 -4.87 -3.35
C LEU A 410 -29.22 -6.08 -2.94
N VAL A 411 -28.94 -6.23 -1.64
CA VAL A 411 -28.25 -7.40 -1.10
C VAL A 411 -29.09 -8.66 -1.26
N GLY A 412 -30.40 -8.61 -1.03
CA GLY A 412 -31.30 -9.75 -1.26
C GLY A 412 -31.21 -10.27 -2.70
N LYS A 413 -31.29 -9.37 -3.68
CA LYS A 413 -31.11 -9.71 -5.10
C LYS A 413 -29.71 -10.25 -5.42
N LEU A 414 -28.67 -9.72 -4.77
CA LEU A 414 -27.29 -10.16 -4.95
C LEU A 414 -27.09 -11.59 -4.44
N ILE A 415 -27.61 -11.90 -3.26
CA ILE A 415 -27.55 -13.24 -2.64
C ILE A 415 -28.37 -14.25 -3.45
N ASP A 416 -29.56 -13.89 -3.93
CA ASP A 416 -30.34 -14.78 -4.81
C ASP A 416 -29.60 -15.07 -6.13
N GLY A 417 -28.89 -14.08 -6.67
CA GLY A 417 -27.98 -14.25 -7.81
C GLY A 417 -26.84 -15.21 -7.49
N TYR A 418 -26.20 -15.05 -6.32
CA TYR A 418 -25.13 -15.92 -5.85
C TYR A 418 -25.60 -17.36 -5.60
N LEU A 419 -26.75 -17.55 -4.95
CA LEU A 419 -27.40 -18.84 -4.76
C LEU A 419 -27.63 -19.55 -6.10
N SER A 420 -28.05 -18.82 -7.14
CA SER A 420 -28.24 -19.37 -8.47
C SER A 420 -26.94 -19.84 -9.13
N GLU A 421 -25.81 -19.20 -8.87
CA GLU A 421 -24.50 -19.61 -9.40
C GLU A 421 -23.96 -20.82 -8.65
N ILE A 422 -23.95 -20.79 -7.31
CA ILE A 422 -23.44 -21.91 -6.50
C ILE A 422 -24.35 -23.14 -6.57
N ALA A 423 -25.63 -22.98 -6.92
CA ALA A 423 -26.56 -24.08 -7.14
C ALA A 423 -26.09 -25.05 -8.24
N SER A 424 -25.23 -24.60 -9.14
CA SER A 424 -24.66 -25.42 -10.19
C SER A 424 -23.51 -26.34 -9.72
N ASP A 425 -23.00 -26.14 -8.50
CA ASP A 425 -21.91 -26.94 -7.92
C ASP A 425 -22.45 -28.27 -7.36
N SER A 426 -21.97 -29.39 -7.91
CA SER A 426 -22.35 -30.74 -7.48
C SER A 426 -21.88 -31.08 -6.06
N ASN A 427 -20.85 -30.40 -5.56
CA ASN A 427 -20.26 -30.65 -4.25
C ASN A 427 -20.91 -29.80 -3.15
N LEU A 428 -21.81 -28.89 -3.52
CA LEU A 428 -22.53 -28.06 -2.57
C LEU A 428 -23.54 -28.88 -1.77
N LYS A 429 -23.33 -28.96 -0.45
CA LYS A 429 -24.25 -29.65 0.47
C LYS A 429 -25.57 -28.91 0.61
N ALA A 430 -26.63 -29.72 0.63
CA ALA A 430 -28.01 -29.33 0.86
C ALA A 430 -28.22 -28.39 2.07
N SER A 431 -27.55 -28.69 3.19
CA SER A 431 -27.63 -27.89 4.40
C SER A 431 -27.02 -26.49 4.24
N LYS A 432 -25.89 -26.38 3.53
CA LYS A 432 -25.24 -25.08 3.27
C LYS A 432 -26.08 -24.21 2.36
N PHE A 433 -26.61 -24.79 1.28
CA PHE A 433 -27.53 -24.09 0.39
C PHE A 433 -28.78 -23.59 1.13
N TYR A 434 -29.38 -24.46 1.95
CA TYR A 434 -30.56 -24.10 2.74
C TYR A 434 -30.28 -22.97 3.75
N ASN A 435 -29.20 -23.08 4.52
CA ASN A 435 -28.85 -22.08 5.54
C ASN A 435 -28.68 -20.67 4.93
N LEU A 436 -27.99 -20.58 3.79
CA LEU A 436 -27.80 -19.31 3.09
C LEU A 436 -29.09 -18.80 2.43
N ALA A 437 -29.98 -19.68 2.00
CA ALA A 437 -31.28 -19.28 1.45
C ALA A 437 -32.18 -18.59 2.49
N ILE A 438 -32.12 -19.05 3.74
CA ILE A 438 -32.95 -18.55 4.85
C ILE A 438 -32.26 -17.49 5.72
N SER A 439 -31.03 -17.09 5.41
CA SER A 439 -30.26 -16.15 6.23
C SER A 439 -30.71 -14.70 6.09
N LEU A 440 -31.49 -14.38 5.06
CA LEU A 440 -32.03 -13.04 4.83
C LEU A 440 -33.39 -12.87 5.51
N PRO A 441 -33.69 -11.67 6.06
CA PRO A 441 -35.02 -11.36 6.59
C PRO A 441 -36.06 -11.23 5.47
N ASP A 442 -37.35 -11.37 5.82
CA ASP A 442 -38.46 -11.33 4.87
C ASP A 442 -38.53 -9.99 4.11
N GLU A 443 -38.06 -8.91 4.72
CA GLU A 443 -38.02 -7.57 4.11
C GLU A 443 -36.97 -7.43 2.99
N ALA A 444 -36.03 -8.36 2.86
CA ALA A 444 -35.01 -8.34 1.82
C ALA A 444 -35.54 -8.70 0.44
N ARG A 445 -36.66 -9.44 0.37
CA ARG A 445 -37.26 -9.89 -0.89
C ARG A 445 -38.60 -9.23 -1.11
N LEU A 446 -38.78 -8.64 -2.30
CA LEU A 446 -40.11 -8.21 -2.76
C LEU A 446 -40.87 -9.37 -3.43
N PHE A 447 -40.11 -10.25 -4.09
CA PHE A 447 -40.58 -11.46 -4.76
C PHE A 447 -39.49 -12.53 -4.62
N ASP A 448 -39.90 -13.77 -4.37
CA ASP A 448 -39.00 -14.91 -4.18
C ASP A 448 -38.61 -15.62 -5.50
N ASP A 449 -38.93 -15.03 -6.66
CA ASP A 449 -38.63 -15.60 -7.98
C ASP A 449 -37.14 -15.94 -8.15
N GLY A 450 -36.25 -15.09 -7.61
CA GLY A 450 -34.81 -15.29 -7.64
C GLY A 450 -34.39 -16.53 -6.85
N LEU A 451 -34.91 -16.65 -5.64
CA LEU A 451 -34.70 -17.80 -4.76
C LEU A 451 -35.27 -19.09 -5.37
N TYR A 452 -36.52 -19.08 -5.85
CA TYR A 452 -37.13 -20.26 -6.48
C TYR A 452 -36.36 -20.72 -7.72
N ARG A 453 -35.80 -19.78 -8.49
CA ARG A 453 -34.92 -20.11 -9.62
C ARG A 453 -33.64 -20.79 -9.15
N ALA A 454 -33.00 -20.30 -8.09
CA ALA A 454 -31.81 -20.92 -7.53
C ALA A 454 -32.10 -22.35 -7.00
N VAL A 455 -33.25 -22.53 -6.34
CA VAL A 455 -33.73 -23.83 -5.87
C VAL A 455 -33.95 -24.80 -7.03
N ASP A 456 -34.63 -24.37 -8.11
CA ASP A 456 -34.83 -25.19 -9.31
C ASP A 456 -33.50 -25.62 -9.96
N VAL A 457 -32.50 -24.72 -10.03
CA VAL A 457 -31.15 -25.06 -10.52
C VAL A 457 -30.48 -26.09 -9.61
N TYR A 458 -30.53 -25.90 -8.29
CA TYR A 458 -29.88 -26.80 -7.33
C TYR A 458 -30.44 -28.22 -7.41
N LEU A 459 -31.77 -28.34 -7.54
CA LEU A 459 -32.47 -29.62 -7.64
C LEU A 459 -32.25 -30.34 -8.98
N LYS A 460 -31.90 -29.60 -10.04
CA LYS A 460 -31.54 -30.19 -11.34
C LYS A 460 -30.15 -30.83 -11.31
N VAL A 461 -29.23 -30.27 -10.53
CA VAL A 461 -27.83 -30.75 -10.42
C VAL A 461 -27.68 -31.81 -9.33
N SER A 462 -28.41 -31.66 -8.23
CA SER A 462 -28.35 -32.60 -7.11
C SER A 462 -29.23 -33.83 -7.36
N ASP A 463 -28.61 -35.00 -7.54
CA ASP A 463 -29.31 -36.30 -7.65
C ASP A 463 -29.98 -36.73 -6.32
N SER A 464 -29.79 -35.95 -5.24
CA SER A 464 -30.32 -36.15 -3.89
C SER A 464 -31.74 -35.59 -3.73
N VAL A 465 -32.68 -36.12 -4.51
CA VAL A 465 -34.06 -35.59 -4.66
C VAL A 465 -34.97 -35.71 -3.43
N THR A 466 -34.63 -36.40 -2.34
CA THR A 466 -35.70 -36.91 -1.45
C THR A 466 -35.95 -36.19 -0.11
N LYS A 467 -35.07 -35.31 0.39
CA LYS A 467 -35.25 -34.72 1.76
C LYS A 467 -35.38 -33.19 1.84
N LEU A 468 -34.73 -32.42 0.95
CA LEU A 468 -34.87 -30.95 0.94
C LEU A 468 -36.24 -30.50 0.45
N PHE A 469 -36.76 -31.17 -0.58
CA PHE A 469 -38.07 -30.91 -1.18
C PHE A 469 -39.22 -31.02 -0.18
N TYR A 470 -39.14 -31.97 0.74
CA TYR A 470 -40.20 -32.21 1.73
C TYR A 470 -40.21 -31.16 2.84
N TYR A 471 -39.07 -30.52 3.16
CA TYR A 471 -38.99 -29.59 4.30
C TYR A 471 -39.27 -28.13 3.89
N ILE A 472 -38.80 -27.70 2.71
CA ILE A 472 -39.00 -26.33 2.23
C ILE A 472 -40.45 -26.10 1.80
N ILE A 473 -41.05 -27.03 1.04
CA ILE A 473 -42.46 -26.91 0.62
C ILE A 473 -43.42 -26.97 1.82
N ILE A 474 -43.15 -27.80 2.83
CA ILE A 474 -44.05 -27.94 3.99
C ILE A 474 -44.07 -26.68 4.86
N ARG A 475 -42.95 -25.94 4.99
CA ARG A 475 -42.96 -24.75 5.86
C ARG A 475 -43.74 -23.58 5.25
N GLU A 476 -43.62 -23.33 3.95
CA GLU A 476 -44.43 -22.31 3.26
C GLU A 476 -45.91 -22.69 3.11
N SER A 477 -46.21 -23.99 2.96
CA SER A 477 -47.60 -24.47 2.85
C SER A 477 -48.40 -24.35 4.15
N VAL A 478 -47.74 -24.14 5.30
CA VAL A 478 -48.39 -24.08 6.63
C VAL A 478 -48.63 -22.64 7.09
N THR A 479 -47.90 -21.65 6.55
CA THR A 479 -48.05 -20.24 6.95
C THR A 479 -49.02 -19.45 6.08
N GLU A 480 -49.26 -19.84 4.83
CA GLU A 480 -50.26 -19.17 3.99
C GLU A 480 -51.17 -20.18 3.30
N GLY A 481 -52.48 -20.01 3.46
CA GLY A 481 -53.54 -20.80 2.83
C GLY A 481 -53.63 -20.63 1.29
N CYS A 482 -52.51 -20.72 0.58
CA CYS A 482 -52.39 -20.59 -0.87
C CYS A 482 -52.32 -21.97 -1.55
N PHE A 483 -53.23 -22.89 -1.21
CA PHE A 483 -53.33 -24.22 -1.86
C PHE A 483 -54.02 -24.18 -3.25
N ALA A 484 -54.57 -23.04 -3.66
CA ALA A 484 -55.39 -22.95 -4.88
C ALA A 484 -54.61 -22.66 -6.18
N GLY A 485 -53.37 -22.18 -6.10
CA GLY A 485 -52.56 -21.81 -7.28
C GLY A 485 -51.86 -23.00 -7.97
N PHE A 486 -51.45 -24.00 -7.19
CA PHE A 486 -50.58 -25.08 -7.70
C PHE A 486 -51.33 -26.10 -8.59
N VAL A 487 -52.64 -26.22 -8.43
CA VAL A 487 -53.48 -27.14 -9.23
C VAL A 487 -53.71 -26.62 -10.66
N ASN A 488 -53.59 -25.32 -10.89
CA ASN A 488 -53.87 -24.73 -12.21
C ASN A 488 -52.65 -24.65 -13.15
N CYS A 489 -51.45 -24.99 -12.68
CA CYS A 489 -50.26 -25.13 -13.50
C CYS A 489 -50.20 -26.47 -14.28
N ARG A 490 -51.33 -27.18 -14.43
CA ARG A 490 -51.49 -28.33 -15.33
C ARG A 490 -51.53 -27.96 -16.83
N ARG A 491 -51.37 -26.69 -17.19
CA ARG A 491 -51.56 -26.21 -18.57
C ARG A 491 -50.32 -25.63 -19.25
N ILE A 492 -49.11 -25.89 -18.74
CA ILE A 492 -47.88 -25.73 -19.53
C ILE A 492 -47.53 -27.09 -20.12
N ARG A 493 -48.01 -27.30 -21.36
CA ARG A 493 -47.70 -28.48 -22.17
C ARG A 493 -46.19 -28.56 -22.40
N GLY A 494 -45.53 -29.64 -21.97
CA GLY A 494 -44.17 -29.90 -22.41
C GLY A 494 -43.26 -30.76 -21.54
N PHE A 495 -43.76 -31.59 -20.62
CA PHE A 495 -42.91 -32.56 -19.91
C PHE A 495 -43.36 -33.98 -20.25
N ARG A 496 -42.48 -34.73 -20.92
CA ARG A 496 -42.73 -36.10 -21.39
C ARG A 496 -41.46 -36.89 -21.13
N ASN A 497 -41.25 -37.36 -19.90
CA ASN A 497 -40.25 -38.41 -19.65
C ASN A 497 -40.41 -39.17 -18.32
N ARG A 498 -39.92 -40.42 -18.34
CA ARG A 498 -40.09 -41.53 -17.38
C ARG A 498 -39.81 -41.27 -15.89
N ARG A 499 -39.35 -40.08 -15.47
CA ARG A 499 -39.14 -39.72 -14.05
C ARG A 499 -40.45 -39.52 -13.28
N GLU A 500 -41.57 -39.26 -13.96
CA GLU A 500 -42.90 -39.04 -13.34
C GLU A 500 -43.51 -40.28 -12.68
N ARG A 501 -43.12 -41.51 -13.05
CA ARG A 501 -43.65 -42.72 -12.37
C ARG A 501 -43.18 -42.86 -10.94
N ARG A 502 -41.94 -42.44 -10.65
CA ARG A 502 -41.43 -42.40 -9.26
C ARG A 502 -42.12 -41.30 -8.44
N PHE A 503 -42.58 -40.23 -9.09
CA PHE A 503 -43.35 -39.15 -8.46
C PHE A 503 -44.75 -39.61 -8.01
N ALA A 504 -45.44 -40.45 -8.80
CA ALA A 504 -46.74 -41.01 -8.43
C ALA A 504 -46.65 -42.11 -7.35
N GLU A 505 -45.60 -42.92 -7.37
CA GLU A 505 -45.40 -43.99 -6.38
C GLU A 505 -45.08 -43.43 -4.98
N CYS A 506 -44.30 -42.35 -4.87
CA CYS A 506 -44.04 -41.70 -3.57
C CYS A 506 -45.30 -41.02 -2.98
N TRP A 507 -46.20 -40.48 -3.83
CA TRP A 507 -47.44 -39.85 -3.37
C TRP A 507 -48.44 -40.84 -2.77
N THR A 508 -48.42 -42.11 -3.18
CA THR A 508 -49.38 -43.12 -2.70
C THR A 508 -49.02 -43.67 -1.32
N VAL A 509 -47.75 -43.60 -0.92
CA VAL A 509 -47.27 -44.10 0.38
C VAL A 509 -47.46 -43.05 1.49
N GLY A 510 -47.50 -41.76 1.15
CA GLY A 510 -47.69 -40.66 2.10
C GLY A 510 -49.13 -40.36 2.51
N SER A 511 -50.13 -41.11 2.00
CA SER A 511 -51.55 -40.97 2.42
C SER A 511 -52.01 -42.10 3.36
N LEU A 512 -51.09 -42.87 3.93
CA LEU A 512 -51.38 -44.01 4.82
C LEU A 512 -50.54 -44.05 6.11
N LEU A 513 -49.89 -42.94 6.45
CA LEU A 513 -49.34 -42.63 7.77
C LEU A 513 -49.81 -41.23 8.15
#